data_AF-A0A917Y8H8-F1
#
_entry.id   AF-A0A917Y8H8-F1
#
_cell.length_a   1.000
_cell.length_b   1.000
_cell.length_c   1.000
_cell.angle_alpha   90.00
_cell.angle_beta   90.00
_cell.angle_gamma   90.00
#
_symmetry.space_group_name_H-M   'P 1'
#
loop_
_entity.id
_entity.type
_entity.pdbx_description
1 polymer ?
#
loop_
_entity_poly.entity_id
_entity_poly.type
_entity_poly.pdbx_seq_one_letter_code
_entity_poly.pdbx_strand_id
1 'polypeptide(L)'
;MVKDRPLSVGFPEGARLIRTAVDRPDYQDAYAMELRPGMPRDPAAWTGILRDAFPIEAQQDGEALMNVSTAGLDAWASIVVDEKYVTLCSSVKTNAWRSRLYWGAVKRVHPFMARAMMVRTHRRLARAAQDAA
;
A
#
# COMPACT_ATOMS: atom_id res chain seq x y z
N MET A 1 15.31 11.28 -15.68
CA MET A 1 14.35 10.21 -16.02
C MET A 1 13.91 9.56 -14.71
N VAL A 2 12.70 9.87 -14.22
CA VAL A 2 12.16 9.21 -13.01
C VAL A 2 12.02 7.74 -13.34
N LYS A 3 12.79 6.89 -12.64
CA LYS A 3 12.79 5.44 -12.89
C LYS A 3 11.52 4.88 -12.26
N ASP A 4 10.69 4.17 -13.02
CA ASP A 4 9.48 3.48 -12.52
C ASP A 4 9.89 2.28 -11.65
N ARG A 5 10.53 2.55 -10.52
CA ARG A 5 11.04 1.54 -9.62
C ARG A 5 10.59 1.86 -8.20
N PRO A 6 9.71 1.02 -7.64
CA PRO A 6 9.43 0.97 -6.22
C PRO A 6 10.71 0.90 -5.39
N LEU A 7 10.89 1.84 -4.48
CA LEU A 7 11.97 1.84 -3.50
C LEU A 7 11.46 1.20 -2.21
N SER A 8 12.21 0.25 -1.65
CA SER A 8 11.92 -0.28 -0.32
C SER A 8 12.24 0.80 0.71
N VAL A 9 11.27 1.14 1.54
CA VAL A 9 11.39 2.18 2.56
C VAL A 9 10.87 1.65 3.90
N GLY A 10 11.16 2.36 4.98
CA GLY A 10 10.39 2.21 6.21
C GLY A 10 9.02 2.87 6.08
N PHE A 11 8.13 2.64 7.05
CA PHE A 11 6.87 3.38 7.08
C PHE A 11 7.19 4.88 7.19
N PRO A 12 6.54 5.75 6.41
CA PRO A 12 6.71 7.19 6.53
C PRO A 12 6.11 7.69 7.86
N GLU A 13 6.44 8.92 8.24
CA GLU A 13 5.84 9.57 9.42
C GLU A 13 4.33 9.75 9.25
N GLY A 14 3.89 10.04 8.02
CA GLY A 14 2.47 10.18 7.66
C GLY A 14 1.66 8.88 7.70
N ALA A 15 2.27 7.70 7.89
CA ALA A 15 1.57 6.42 8.01
C ALA A 15 0.96 6.23 9.42
N ARG A 16 0.20 7.22 9.91
CA ARG A 16 -0.30 7.23 11.30
C ARG A 16 -1.37 6.19 11.54
N LEU A 17 -2.35 6.07 10.64
CA LEU A 17 -3.49 5.16 10.75
C LEU A 17 -3.01 3.71 10.84
N ILE A 18 -2.15 3.26 9.92
CA ILE A 18 -1.68 1.87 9.92
C ILE A 18 -0.77 1.54 11.11
N ARG A 19 0.03 2.51 11.59
CA ARG A 19 0.87 2.34 12.79
C ARG A 19 0.02 2.16 14.04
N THR A 20 -1.09 2.90 14.15
CA THR A 20 -2.00 2.78 15.29
C THR A 20 -2.96 1.60 15.17
N ALA A 21 -3.27 1.16 13.95
CA ALA A 21 -4.18 0.04 13.72
C ALA A 21 -3.59 -1.31 14.18
N VAL A 22 -2.26 -1.46 14.19
CA VAL A 22 -1.61 -2.74 14.49
C VAL A 22 -0.49 -2.58 15.51
N ASP A 23 -0.78 -2.88 16.78
CA ASP A 23 0.19 -2.80 17.90
C ASP A 23 1.41 -3.72 17.71
N ARG A 24 1.21 -4.91 17.14
CA ARG A 24 2.26 -5.94 16.92
C ARG A 24 2.01 -6.77 15.65
N PRO A 25 2.38 -6.27 14.47
CA PRO A 25 2.25 -7.04 13.24
C PRO A 25 3.33 -8.14 13.17
N ASP A 26 2.96 -9.28 12.60
CA ASP A 26 3.88 -10.38 12.27
C ASP A 26 4.74 -10.06 11.03
N TYR A 27 4.32 -9.07 10.24
CA TYR A 27 5.01 -8.61 9.04
C TYR A 27 4.67 -7.16 8.72
N GLN A 28 5.68 -6.43 8.26
CA GLN A 28 5.53 -5.10 7.69
C GLN A 28 6.43 -4.93 6.46
N ASP A 29 5.93 -4.24 5.44
CA ASP A 29 6.77 -3.69 4.38
C ASP A 29 6.21 -2.37 3.86
N ALA A 30 7.07 -1.57 3.23
CA ALA A 30 6.66 -0.34 2.57
C ALA A 30 7.46 -0.10 1.30
N TYR A 31 6.77 0.41 0.28
CA TYR A 31 7.38 0.80 -0.97
C TYR A 31 6.92 2.17 -1.42
N ALA A 32 7.88 3.03 -1.78
CA ALA A 32 7.61 4.38 -2.27
C ALA A 32 7.90 4.51 -3.77
N MET A 33 7.11 5.35 -4.43
CA MET A 33 7.35 5.84 -5.80
C MET A 33 7.15 7.34 -5.88
N GLU A 34 8.00 8.00 -6.65
CA GLU A 34 7.88 9.44 -6.87
C GLU A 34 6.64 9.73 -7.73
N LEU A 35 5.84 10.71 -7.28
CA LEU A 35 4.68 11.21 -8.00
C LEU A 35 5.15 11.98 -9.24
N ARG A 36 4.42 11.77 -10.34
CA ARG A 36 4.60 12.57 -11.56
C ARG A 36 3.67 13.79 -11.52
N PRO A 37 3.99 14.86 -12.27
CA PRO A 37 3.10 16.00 -12.42
C PRO A 37 1.69 15.56 -12.82
N GLY A 38 0.67 16.17 -12.21
CA GLY A 38 -0.75 15.89 -12.48
C GLY A 38 -1.31 14.62 -11.82
N MET A 39 -0.48 13.79 -11.17
CA MET A 39 -0.99 12.61 -10.47
C MET A 39 -1.89 12.97 -9.27
N PRO A 40 -2.91 12.13 -8.97
CA PRO A 40 -3.79 12.34 -7.83
C PRO A 40 -3.01 12.44 -6.52
N ARG A 41 -3.33 13.46 -5.73
CA ARG A 41 -2.81 13.64 -4.36
C ARG A 41 -3.71 13.01 -3.30
N ASP A 42 -4.97 12.77 -3.66
CA ASP A 42 -5.91 12.05 -2.82
C ASP A 42 -5.49 10.56 -2.71
N PRO A 43 -5.18 10.04 -1.51
CA PRO A 43 -4.81 8.63 -1.33
C PRO A 43 -5.93 7.67 -1.73
N ALA A 44 -7.21 8.08 -1.68
CA ALA A 44 -8.33 7.23 -2.08
C ALA A 44 -8.27 6.86 -3.57
N ALA A 45 -7.75 7.75 -4.42
CA ALA A 45 -7.59 7.52 -5.86
C ALA A 45 -6.60 6.38 -6.20
N TRP A 46 -5.75 6.00 -5.23
CA TRP A 46 -4.72 4.96 -5.38
C TRP A 46 -5.17 3.59 -4.89
N THR A 47 -6.28 3.49 -4.15
CA THR A 47 -6.77 2.26 -3.50
C THR A 47 -7.05 1.11 -4.48
N GLY A 48 -7.38 1.44 -5.74
CA GLY A 48 -7.49 0.48 -6.83
C GLY A 48 -6.20 -0.32 -7.13
N ILE A 49 -5.07 0.04 -6.50
CA ILE A 49 -3.87 -0.80 -6.44
C ILE A 49 -4.18 -2.21 -5.94
N LEU A 50 -5.08 -2.35 -4.95
CA LEU A 50 -5.52 -3.64 -4.40
C LEU A 50 -6.74 -4.24 -5.13
N ARG A 51 -7.12 -3.70 -6.30
CA ARG A 51 -8.27 -4.14 -7.10
C ARG A 51 -9.58 -4.16 -6.32
N ASP A 52 -9.76 -3.17 -5.44
CA ASP A 52 -10.97 -2.99 -4.61
C ASP A 52 -11.28 -4.18 -3.69
N ALA A 53 -10.30 -5.08 -3.47
CA ALA A 53 -10.43 -6.22 -2.58
C ALA A 53 -10.35 -5.84 -1.09
N PHE A 54 -9.89 -4.62 -0.80
CA PHE A 54 -9.74 -4.10 0.55
C PHE A 54 -10.60 -2.84 0.67
N PRO A 55 -11.69 -2.86 1.45
CA PRO A 55 -12.46 -1.65 1.73
C PRO A 55 -11.59 -0.62 2.48
N ILE A 56 -11.87 0.68 2.23
CA ILE A 56 -11.28 1.77 3.00
C ILE A 56 -11.92 1.76 4.40
N GLU A 57 -11.09 1.64 5.42
CA GLU A 57 -11.50 1.69 6.83
C GLU A 57 -11.44 3.13 7.35
N ALA A 58 -10.41 3.89 6.97
CA ALA A 58 -10.22 5.27 7.39
C ALA A 58 -9.38 6.05 6.36
N GLN A 59 -9.57 7.36 6.30
CA GLN A 59 -8.75 8.27 5.50
C GLN A 59 -8.49 9.55 6.29
N GLN A 60 -7.23 9.96 6.40
CA GLN A 60 -6.83 11.15 7.15
C GLN A 60 -5.45 11.64 6.70
N ASP A 61 -5.25 12.97 6.62
CA ASP A 61 -3.93 13.60 6.46
C ASP A 61 -3.05 13.05 5.31
N GLY A 62 -3.65 12.72 4.17
CA GLY A 62 -2.94 12.15 3.02
C GLY A 62 -2.71 10.64 3.11
N GLU A 63 -3.29 9.97 4.11
CA GLU A 63 -3.28 8.52 4.29
C GLU A 63 -4.69 7.93 4.05
N ALA A 64 -4.77 6.81 3.33
CA ALA A 64 -5.96 5.97 3.25
C ALA A 64 -5.63 4.56 3.76
N LEU A 65 -6.20 4.19 4.90
CA LEU A 65 -6.12 2.87 5.50
C LEU A 65 -7.22 1.98 4.93
N MET A 66 -6.83 0.78 4.53
CA MET A 66 -7.70 -0.29 4.08
C MET A 66 -7.41 -1.55 4.88
N ASN A 67 -8.44 -2.35 5.13
CA ASN A 67 -8.28 -3.61 5.85
C ASN A 67 -9.05 -4.75 5.18
N VAL A 68 -8.57 -5.97 5.40
CA VAL A 68 -9.32 -7.19 5.08
C VAL A 68 -9.00 -8.26 6.10
N SER A 69 -10.01 -9.03 6.49
CA SER A 69 -9.86 -10.23 7.28
C SER A 69 -10.25 -11.44 6.44
N THR A 70 -9.35 -12.42 6.34
CA THR A 70 -9.61 -13.66 5.60
C THR A 70 -8.89 -14.83 6.24
N ALA A 71 -9.62 -15.95 6.43
CA ALA A 71 -9.05 -17.23 6.84
C ALA A 71 -8.10 -17.18 8.04
N GLY A 72 -8.40 -16.33 9.04
CA GLY A 72 -7.58 -16.18 10.25
C GLY A 72 -6.30 -15.35 10.05
N LEU A 73 -6.27 -14.51 9.01
CA LEU A 73 -5.25 -13.51 8.74
C LEU A 73 -5.92 -12.15 8.56
N ASP A 74 -5.44 -11.17 9.31
CA ASP A 74 -5.83 -9.78 9.14
C ASP A 74 -4.71 -9.05 8.41
N ALA A 75 -5.06 -8.38 7.32
CA ALA A 75 -4.14 -7.59 6.54
C ALA A 75 -4.64 -6.15 6.47
N TRP A 76 -3.74 -5.23 6.82
CA TRP A 76 -3.92 -3.81 6.66
C TRP A 76 -2.99 -3.32 5.56
N ALA A 77 -3.50 -2.43 4.74
CA ALA A 77 -2.73 -1.74 3.73
C ALA A 77 -3.06 -0.26 3.81
N SER A 78 -2.05 0.58 3.74
CA SER A 78 -2.22 2.02 3.79
C SER A 78 -1.51 2.67 2.61
N ILE A 79 -2.21 3.60 1.95
CA ILE A 79 -1.60 4.47 0.96
C ILE A 79 -1.35 5.81 1.61
N VAL A 80 -0.09 6.20 1.68
CA VAL A 80 0.35 7.52 2.15
C VAL A 80 0.83 8.32 0.96
N VAL A 81 0.24 9.48 0.74
CA VAL A 81 0.63 10.40 -0.32
C VAL A 81 1.17 11.67 0.33
N ASP A 82 2.43 11.98 0.04
CA ASP A 82 3.07 13.23 0.43
C ASP A 82 3.31 14.14 -0.79
N GLU A 83 4.07 15.23 -0.60
CA GLU A 83 4.37 16.19 -1.66
C GLU A 83 5.13 15.61 -2.85
N LYS A 84 5.89 14.53 -2.66
CA LYS A 84 6.79 13.97 -3.66
C LYS A 84 6.56 12.49 -3.93
N TYR A 85 6.06 11.73 -2.98
CA TYR A 85 5.96 10.27 -3.04
C TYR A 85 4.55 9.78 -2.73
N VAL A 86 4.21 8.68 -3.38
CA VAL A 86 3.16 7.76 -2.92
C VAL A 86 3.84 6.54 -2.32
N THR A 87 3.38 6.14 -1.15
CA THR A 87 3.93 5.00 -0.40
C THR A 87 2.82 4.01 -0.07
N LEU A 88 2.99 2.76 -0.51
CA LEU A 88 2.17 1.65 -0.06
C LEU A 88 2.84 1.04 1.18
N CYS A 89 2.12 1.02 2.29
CA CYS A 89 2.50 0.33 3.53
C CYS A 89 1.61 -0.90 3.71
N SER A 90 2.17 -2.04 4.08
CA SER A 90 1.41 -3.26 4.37
C SER A 90 1.78 -3.78 5.75
N SER A 91 0.77 -4.15 6.54
CA SER A 91 0.92 -4.79 7.85
C SER A 91 0.05 -6.04 7.90
N VAL A 92 0.58 -7.14 8.42
CA VAL A 92 -0.19 -8.39 8.56
C VAL A 92 -0.08 -8.93 9.96
N LYS A 93 -1.21 -9.42 10.48
CA LYS A 93 -1.30 -10.15 11.74
C LYS A 93 -1.96 -11.51 11.50
N THR A 94 -1.33 -12.57 11.99
CA THR A 94 -1.83 -13.94 11.86
C THR A 94 -2.45 -14.39 13.17
N ASN A 95 -3.72 -14.79 13.12
CA ASN A 95 -4.50 -15.18 14.31
C ASN A 95 -4.55 -16.70 14.53
N ALA A 96 -3.93 -17.49 13.66
CA ALA A 96 -3.90 -18.94 13.75
C ALA A 96 -2.58 -19.53 13.27
N TRP A 97 -2.20 -20.69 13.82
CA TRP A 97 -1.01 -21.43 13.39
C TRP A 97 -1.00 -21.73 11.88
N ARG A 98 -2.15 -22.13 11.31
CA ARG A 98 -2.27 -22.43 9.87
C ARG A 98 -2.08 -21.18 9.00
N SER A 99 -2.66 -20.05 9.41
CA SER A 99 -2.48 -18.79 8.68
C SER A 99 -1.05 -18.27 8.77
N ARG A 100 -0.33 -18.57 9.87
CA ARG A 100 1.10 -18.28 10.02
C ARG A 100 1.98 -19.09 9.07
N LEU A 101 1.68 -20.39 8.85
CA LEU A 101 2.37 -21.21 7.84
C LEU A 101 2.09 -20.71 6.42
N TYR A 102 0.83 -20.46 6.08
CA TYR A 102 0.41 -19.90 4.79
C TYR A 102 1.10 -18.55 4.52
N TRP A 103 1.06 -17.65 5.50
CA TRP A 103 1.73 -16.36 5.42
C TRP A 103 3.24 -16.50 5.25
N GLY A 104 3.86 -17.51 5.85
CA GLY A 104 5.27 -17.84 5.66
C GLY A 104 5.67 -18.08 4.19
N ALA A 105 4.75 -18.60 3.37
CA ALA A 105 4.93 -18.71 1.92
C ALA A 105 4.61 -17.38 1.21
N VAL A 106 3.45 -16.77 1.52
CA VAL A 106 2.99 -15.53 0.87
C VAL A 106 3.95 -14.36 1.07
N LYS A 107 4.53 -14.20 2.26
CA LYS A 107 5.48 -13.11 2.57
C LYS A 107 6.69 -13.06 1.65
N ARG A 108 7.06 -14.18 1.01
CA ARG A 108 8.18 -14.23 0.05
C ARG A 108 7.78 -13.68 -1.31
N VAL A 109 6.52 -13.85 -1.69
CA VAL A 109 5.96 -13.40 -2.97
C VAL A 109 5.42 -11.97 -2.85
N HIS A 110 4.93 -11.59 -1.67
CA HIS A 110 4.30 -10.31 -1.41
C HIS A 110 5.12 -9.08 -1.87
N PRO A 111 6.45 -8.99 -1.60
CA PRO A 111 7.27 -7.87 -2.11
C PRO A 111 7.22 -7.72 -3.63
N PHE A 112 7.22 -8.81 -4.37
CA PHE A 112 7.18 -8.77 -5.83
C PHE A 112 5.79 -8.33 -6.33
N MET A 113 4.74 -8.87 -5.72
CA MET A 113 3.36 -8.54 -6.04
C MET A 113 3.06 -7.06 -5.72
N ALA A 114 3.39 -6.59 -4.52
CA ALA A 114 3.18 -5.20 -4.09
C ALA A 114 3.89 -4.21 -5.03
N ARG A 115 5.16 -4.48 -5.36
CA ARG A 115 5.93 -3.65 -6.31
C ARG A 115 5.31 -3.64 -7.70
N ALA A 116 4.88 -4.80 -8.22
CA ALA A 116 4.25 -4.89 -9.54
C ALA A 116 2.91 -4.14 -9.59
N MET A 117 2.08 -4.29 -8.54
CA MET A 117 0.81 -3.56 -8.40
C MET A 117 1.05 -2.06 -8.32
N MET A 118 2.04 -1.61 -7.56
CA MET A 118 2.37 -0.19 -7.46
C MET A 118 2.84 0.40 -8.80
N VAL A 119 3.73 -0.28 -9.53
CA VAL A 119 4.15 0.15 -10.87
C VAL A 119 2.96 0.23 -11.83
N ARG A 120 2.07 -0.77 -11.79
CA ARG A 120 0.89 -0.81 -12.67
C ARG A 120 -0.05 0.37 -12.39
N THR A 121 -0.40 0.60 -11.13
CA THR A 121 -1.30 1.70 -10.74
C THR A 121 -0.67 3.05 -11.02
N HIS A 122 0.61 3.23 -10.68
CA HIS A 122 1.35 4.45 -10.98
C HIS A 122 1.33 4.77 -12.48
N ARG A 123 1.63 3.79 -13.34
CA ARG A 123 1.58 3.99 -14.80
C ARG A 123 0.18 4.30 -15.33
N ARG A 124 -0.85 3.69 -14.76
CA ARG A 124 -2.25 3.96 -15.13
C ARG A 124 -2.62 5.40 -14.79
N LEU A 125 -2.35 5.83 -13.56
CA LEU A 125 -2.63 7.19 -13.09
C LEU A 125 -1.76 8.23 -13.81
N ALA A 126 -0.51 7.90 -14.13
CA ALA A 126 0.38 8.77 -14.92
C ALA A 126 -0.21 9.10 -16.28
N ARG A 127 -0.73 8.07 -16.96
CA ARG A 127 -1.35 8.22 -18.29
C ARG A 127 -2.63 9.03 -18.20
N ALA A 128 -3.52 8.69 -17.25
CA ALA A 128 -4.75 9.45 -17.04
C ALA A 128 -4.50 10.93 -16.73
N ALA A 129 -3.44 11.25 -15.97
CA ALA A 129 -3.04 12.63 -15.68
C ALA A 129 -2.50 13.36 -16.92
N GLN A 130 -1.82 12.66 -17.83
CA GLN A 130 -1.35 13.24 -19.09
C GLN A 130 -2.50 13.49 -20.06
N ASP A 131 -3.47 12.58 -20.12
CA ASP A 131 -4.63 12.70 -21.00
C ASP A 131 -5.59 13.81 -20.56
N ALA A 132 -5.52 14.24 -19.29
CA ALA A 132 -6.34 15.30 -18.72
C ALA A 132 -5.68 16.70 -18.73
N ALA A 133 -4.43 16.80 -19.20
CA ALA A 133 -3.64 18.03 -19.29
C ALA A 133 -3.70 18.64 -20.70
#